data_AF-A0A2E4Y959-F1
#
_entry.id   AF-A0A2E4Y959-F1
#
_cell.length_a   1.000
_cell.length_b   1.000
_cell.length_c   1.000
_cell.angle_alpha   90.00
_cell.angle_beta   90.00
_cell.angle_gamma   90.00
#
_symmetry.space_group_name_H-M   'P 1'
#
loop_
_entity.id
_entity.type
_entity.pdbx_description
1 polymer ?
#
loop_
_entity_poly.entity_id
_entity_poly.type
_entity_poly.pdbx_seq_one_letter_code
_entity_poly.pdbx_strand_id
1 'polypeptide(L)'
;MKNININTWIQLLGMLGVIGSLIFVGLEMRQSHRFALAGHYEARTNSLLNIVSSFTEGEAGYGDLVRAALGDQVEVKKAHLNGIWQLWFLWENDFMQYELGLMDEAAWTAKLGAMQTAYNACGFRDETDLALNFMVPGMVELVKESFEDLCVN
;
A
#
# COMPACT_ATOMS: atom_id res chain seq x y z
N MET A 1 -7.37 -64.62 11.97
CA MET A 1 -7.00 -63.20 11.84
C MET A 1 -6.18 -63.04 10.56
N LYS A 2 -6.59 -62.16 9.65
CA LYS A 2 -5.93 -61.99 8.35
C LYS A 2 -4.59 -61.29 8.57
N ASN A 3 -3.47 -61.95 8.30
CA ASN A 3 -2.14 -61.34 8.39
C ASN A 3 -2.06 -60.26 7.30
N ILE A 4 -2.17 -59.01 7.72
CA ILE A 4 -1.99 -57.87 6.81
C ILE A 4 -0.50 -57.86 6.43
N ASN A 5 -0.23 -57.87 5.12
CA ASN A 5 1.12 -57.87 4.60
C ASN A 5 1.87 -56.61 5.09
N ILE A 6 3.09 -56.79 5.60
CA ILE A 6 3.91 -55.69 6.10
C ILE A 6 4.19 -54.63 5.02
N ASN A 7 4.22 -55.03 3.74
CA ASN A 7 4.34 -54.11 2.62
C ASN A 7 3.14 -53.16 2.50
N THR A 8 1.93 -53.64 2.83
CA THR A 8 0.71 -52.81 2.85
C THR A 8 0.79 -51.74 3.95
N TRP A 9 1.38 -52.08 5.10
CA TRP A 9 1.62 -51.13 6.18
C TRP A 9 2.66 -50.06 5.80
N ILE A 10 3.77 -50.48 5.19
CA ILE A 10 4.81 -49.56 4.72
C ILE A 10 4.26 -48.61 3.66
N GLN A 11 3.47 -49.11 2.71
CA GLN A 11 2.84 -48.28 1.67
C GLN A 11 1.82 -47.29 2.25
N LEU A 12 1.01 -47.72 3.22
CA LEU A 12 0.05 -46.85 3.91
C LEU A 12 0.76 -45.76 4.72
N LEU A 13 1.83 -46.10 5.45
CA LEU A 13 2.66 -45.12 6.17
C LEU A 13 3.35 -44.14 5.21
N GLY A 14 3.83 -44.61 4.05
CA GLY A 14 4.41 -43.75 3.01
C GLY A 14 3.41 -42.74 2.47
N MET A 15 2.19 -43.17 2.14
CA MET A 15 1.13 -42.26 1.69
C MET A 15 0.71 -41.27 2.78
N LEU A 16 0.59 -41.71 4.03
CA LEU A 16 0.32 -40.83 5.17
C LEU A 16 1.45 -39.82 5.39
N GLY A 17 2.71 -40.22 5.18
CA GLY A 17 3.86 -39.33 5.24
C GLY A 17 3.81 -38.22 4.18
N VAL A 18 3.43 -38.54 2.94
CA VAL A 18 3.23 -37.56 1.86
C VAL A 18 2.07 -36.61 2.16
N ILE A 19 0.94 -37.13 2.66
CA ILE A 19 -0.20 -36.29 3.04
C ILE A 19 0.18 -35.37 4.20
N GLY A 20 0.88 -35.90 5.21
CA GLY A 20 1.36 -35.14 6.35
C GLY A 20 2.32 -34.01 5.97
N SER A 21 3.25 -34.26 5.05
CA SER A 21 4.17 -33.22 4.55
C SER A 21 3.44 -32.13 3.78
N LEU A 22 2.45 -32.47 2.95
CA LEU A 22 1.65 -31.49 2.21
C LEU A 22 0.81 -30.60 3.15
N ILE A 23 0.23 -31.17 4.21
CA ILE A 23 -0.50 -30.39 5.22
C ILE A 23 0.44 -29.41 5.92
N PHE A 24 1.63 -29.87 6.33
CA PHE A 24 2.64 -29.02 6.97
C PHE A 24 3.04 -27.85 6.07
N VAL A 25 3.35 -28.13 4.79
CA VAL A 25 3.67 -27.10 3.80
C VAL A 25 2.53 -26.10 3.62
N GLY A 26 1.27 -26.57 3.56
CA GLY A 26 0.11 -25.68 3.45
C GLY A 26 -0.06 -24.75 4.66
N LEU A 27 0.21 -25.27 5.87
CA LEU A 27 0.20 -24.46 7.10
C LEU A 27 1.34 -23.43 7.12
N GLU A 28 2.53 -23.82 6.69
CA GLU A 28 3.69 -22.93 6.59
C GLU A 28 3.49 -21.82 5.57
N MET A 29 2.92 -22.12 4.38
CA MET A 29 2.60 -21.09 3.37
C MET A 29 1.58 -20.08 3.90
N ARG A 30 0.56 -20.52 4.65
CA ARG A 30 -0.42 -19.61 5.27
C ARG A 30 0.24 -18.68 6.28
N GLN A 31 1.17 -19.20 7.08
CA GLN A 31 1.92 -18.41 8.05
C GLN A 31 2.88 -17.43 7.35
N SER A 32 3.60 -17.89 6.33
CA SER A 32 4.49 -17.06 5.49
C SER A 32 3.73 -15.89 4.84
N HIS A 33 2.55 -16.16 4.29
CA HIS A 33 1.70 -15.12 3.70
C HIS A 33 1.27 -14.06 4.72
N ARG A 34 0.88 -14.46 5.93
CA ARG A 34 0.54 -13.52 7.00
C ARG A 34 1.73 -12.65 7.43
N PHE A 35 2.92 -13.23 7.50
CA PHE A 35 4.13 -12.47 7.81
C PHE A 35 4.51 -11.52 6.68
N ALA A 36 4.35 -11.93 5.42
CA ALA A 36 4.58 -11.05 4.28
C ALA A 36 3.64 -9.83 4.34
N LEU A 37 2.34 -10.05 4.57
CA LEU A 37 1.37 -8.96 4.71
C LEU A 37 1.72 -8.00 5.87
N ALA A 38 2.11 -8.54 7.03
CA ALA A 38 2.57 -7.71 8.16
C ALA A 38 3.84 -6.93 7.83
N GLY A 39 4.80 -7.54 7.12
CA GLY A 39 6.03 -6.88 6.67
C GLY A 39 5.77 -5.75 5.69
N HIS A 40 4.79 -5.88 4.80
CA HIS A 40 4.35 -4.79 3.93
C HIS A 40 3.76 -3.63 4.74
N TYR A 41 2.93 -3.92 5.75
CA TYR A 41 2.35 -2.90 6.63
C TYR A 41 3.42 -2.15 7.44
N GLU A 42 4.43 -2.88 7.95
CA GLU A 42 5.57 -2.31 8.64
C GLU A 42 6.40 -1.41 7.72
N ALA A 43 6.76 -1.90 6.53
CA ALA A 43 7.52 -1.13 5.54
C ALA A 43 6.80 0.16 5.15
N ARG A 44 5.48 0.09 4.93
CA ARG A 44 4.62 1.25 4.63
C ARG A 44 4.59 2.25 5.80
N THR A 45 4.46 1.76 7.03
CA THR A 45 4.48 2.59 8.24
C THR A 45 5.82 3.30 8.39
N ASN A 46 6.93 2.60 8.14
CA ASN A 46 8.27 3.17 8.17
C ASN A 46 8.45 4.25 7.08
N SER A 47 7.94 4.02 5.86
CA SER A 47 7.92 5.05 4.81
C SER A 47 7.17 6.30 5.27
N LEU A 48 5.97 6.15 5.85
CA LEU A 48 5.22 7.28 6.41
C LEU A 48 5.96 8.01 7.54
N LEU A 49 6.58 7.28 8.46
CA LEU A 49 7.39 7.88 9.52
C LEU A 49 8.60 8.64 8.95
N ASN A 50 9.24 8.12 7.91
CA ASN A 50 10.35 8.80 7.23
C ASN A 50 9.88 10.08 6.53
N ILE A 51 8.71 10.04 5.88
CA ILE A 51 8.06 11.23 5.29
C ILE A 51 7.90 12.28 6.39
N VAL A 52 7.21 11.96 7.48
CA VAL A 52 6.97 12.90 8.60
C VAL A 52 8.28 13.41 9.20
N SER A 53 9.26 12.53 9.41
CA SER A 53 10.57 12.88 9.95
C SER A 53 11.33 13.84 9.05
N SER A 54 11.19 13.75 7.71
CA SER A 54 11.87 14.65 6.77
C SER A 54 11.43 16.12 6.91
N PHE A 55 10.27 16.38 7.53
CA PHE A 55 9.79 17.73 7.84
C PHE A 55 10.40 18.29 9.14
N THR A 56 10.90 17.43 10.04
CA THR A 56 11.39 17.88 11.36
C THR A 56 12.71 18.64 11.31
N GLU A 57 13.45 18.54 10.21
CA GLU A 57 14.77 19.19 10.04
C GLU A 57 14.67 20.67 9.63
N GLY A 58 13.48 21.16 9.26
CA GLY A 58 13.27 22.53 8.77
C GLY A 58 12.12 23.27 9.47
N GLU A 59 11.78 24.45 8.94
CA GLU A 59 10.68 25.28 9.46
C GLU A 59 9.28 24.89 8.91
N ALA A 60 9.17 23.74 8.26
CA ALA A 60 7.95 23.29 7.58
C ALA A 60 7.42 22.04 8.29
N GLY A 61 6.17 22.02 8.73
CA GLY A 61 5.59 20.86 9.41
C GLY A 61 4.82 19.95 8.45
N TYR A 62 4.90 18.62 8.63
CA TYR A 62 4.00 17.71 7.90
C TYR A 62 2.51 18.02 8.17
N GLY A 63 2.17 18.47 9.38
CA GLY A 63 0.81 18.91 9.69
C GLY A 63 0.36 20.16 8.91
N ASP A 64 1.29 21.03 8.53
CA ASP A 64 1.02 22.20 7.69
C ASP A 64 0.69 21.79 6.25
N LEU A 65 1.39 20.78 5.71
CA LEU A 65 1.05 20.16 4.43
C LEU A 65 -0.38 19.60 4.46
N VAL A 66 -0.74 18.85 5.50
CA VAL A 66 -2.09 18.27 5.63
C VAL A 66 -3.16 19.36 5.71
N ARG A 67 -2.93 20.40 6.52
CA ARG A 67 -3.84 21.54 6.63
C ARG A 67 -4.00 22.28 5.30
N ALA A 68 -2.89 22.56 4.61
CA ALA A 68 -2.92 23.18 3.29
C ALA A 68 -3.70 22.33 2.29
N ALA A 69 -3.55 21.01 2.32
CA ALA A 69 -4.32 20.09 1.47
C ALA A 69 -5.82 20.08 1.78
N LEU A 70 -6.21 20.41 3.02
CA LEU A 70 -7.60 20.55 3.44
C LEU A 70 -8.17 21.96 3.18
N GLY A 71 -7.39 22.86 2.60
CA GLY A 71 -7.81 24.22 2.23
C GLY A 71 -7.50 25.31 3.26
N ASP A 72 -6.80 24.98 4.35
CA ASP A 72 -6.35 25.99 5.31
C ASP A 72 -5.31 26.90 4.65
N GLN A 73 -5.34 28.18 5.00
CA GLN A 73 -4.35 29.15 4.57
C GLN A 73 -3.05 28.93 5.36
N VAL A 74 -2.09 28.25 4.75
CA VAL A 74 -0.78 27.96 5.32
C VAL A 74 0.31 28.38 4.34
N GLU A 75 1.42 28.91 4.85
CA GLU A 75 2.58 29.21 4.03
C GLU A 75 3.15 27.93 3.42
N VAL A 76 3.05 27.79 2.09
CA VAL A 76 3.58 26.64 1.38
C VAL A 76 5.10 26.79 1.24
N LYS A 77 5.85 25.88 1.87
CA LYS A 77 7.31 25.80 1.82
C LYS A 77 7.73 24.68 0.87
N LYS A 78 8.97 24.72 0.37
CA LYS A 78 9.53 23.69 -0.54
C LYS A 78 9.41 22.26 0.00
N ALA A 79 9.52 22.08 1.31
CA ALA A 79 9.33 20.77 1.94
C ALA A 79 7.90 20.23 1.72
N HIS A 80 6.88 21.08 1.75
CA HIS A 80 5.49 20.67 1.48
C HIS A 80 5.34 20.18 0.04
N LEU A 81 5.97 20.85 -0.93
CA LEU A 81 6.01 20.42 -2.34
C LEU A 81 6.65 19.03 -2.48
N ASN A 82 7.80 18.81 -1.83
CA ASN A 82 8.43 17.48 -1.80
C ASN A 82 7.56 16.44 -1.08
N GLY A 83 6.77 16.84 -0.09
CA GLY A 83 5.79 15.98 0.58
C GLY A 83 4.72 15.46 -0.35
N ILE A 84 4.21 16.31 -1.24
CA ILE A 84 3.24 15.90 -2.27
C ILE A 84 3.81 14.78 -3.14
N TRP A 85 5.06 14.91 -3.59
CA TRP A 85 5.76 13.84 -4.32
C TRP A 85 5.87 12.55 -3.50
N GLN A 86 6.29 12.65 -2.24
CA GLN A 86 6.43 11.49 -1.37
C GLN A 86 5.09 10.76 -1.16
N LEU A 87 3.99 11.50 -1.00
CA LEU A 87 2.64 10.94 -0.87
C LEU A 87 2.18 10.26 -2.16
N TRP A 88 2.40 10.89 -3.32
CA TRP A 88 2.02 10.31 -4.61
C TRP A 88 2.78 9.01 -4.89
N PHE A 89 4.09 8.93 -4.60
CA PHE A 89 4.83 7.66 -4.71
C PHE A 89 4.38 6.60 -3.71
N LEU A 90 4.03 7.01 -2.48
CA LEU A 90 3.44 6.10 -1.51
C LEU A 90 2.12 5.52 -2.02
N TRP A 91 1.29 6.35 -2.66
CA TRP A 91 0.00 5.89 -3.19
C TRP A 91 0.13 5.04 -4.45
N GLU A 92 1.13 5.27 -5.30
CA GLU A 92 1.44 4.33 -6.39
C GLU A 92 1.81 2.94 -5.83
N ASN A 93 2.57 2.89 -4.74
CA ASN A 93 2.85 1.63 -4.05
C ASN A 93 1.58 1.01 -3.44
N ASP A 94 0.69 1.81 -2.86
CA ASP A 94 -0.61 1.33 -2.34
C ASP A 94 -1.50 0.78 -3.48
N PHE A 95 -1.54 1.45 -4.64
CA PHE A 95 -2.25 1.00 -5.83
C PHE A 95 -1.74 -0.35 -6.32
N MET A 96 -0.41 -0.52 -6.43
CA MET A 96 0.19 -1.80 -6.82
C MET A 96 -0.13 -2.93 -5.83
N GLN A 97 -0.16 -2.65 -4.53
CA GLN A 97 -0.53 -3.65 -3.53
C GLN A 97 -2.01 -4.04 -3.62
N TYR A 98 -2.89 -3.09 -3.91
CA TYR A 98 -4.30 -3.35 -4.14
C TYR A 98 -4.52 -4.22 -5.39
N GLU A 99 -3.88 -3.89 -6.52
CA GLU A 99 -3.93 -4.68 -7.75
C GLU A 99 -3.43 -6.13 -7.56
N LEU A 100 -2.45 -6.34 -6.67
CA LEU A 100 -1.93 -7.67 -6.32
C LEU A 100 -2.78 -8.42 -5.28
N GLY A 101 -3.89 -7.84 -4.81
CA GLY A 101 -4.76 -8.44 -3.78
C GLY A 101 -4.13 -8.48 -2.39
N LEU A 102 -3.13 -7.64 -2.14
CA LEU A 102 -2.43 -7.52 -0.85
C LEU A 102 -3.02 -6.41 0.04
N MET A 103 -4.06 -5.73 -0.42
CA MET A 103 -4.78 -4.69 0.32
C MET A 103 -6.29 -4.96 0.29
N ASP A 104 -6.92 -4.89 1.47
CA ASP A 104 -8.37 -5.01 1.58
C ASP A 104 -9.09 -3.79 0.98
N GLU A 105 -10.26 -4.04 0.39
CA GLU A 105 -11.12 -3.01 -0.26
C GLU A 105 -11.39 -1.81 0.64
N ALA A 106 -11.69 -2.05 1.93
CA ALA A 106 -11.98 -0.99 2.88
C ALA A 106 -10.75 -0.10 3.15
N ALA A 107 -9.55 -0.71 3.20
CA ALA A 107 -8.31 0.04 3.36
C ALA A 107 -8.00 0.86 2.11
N TRP A 108 -8.22 0.27 0.93
CA TRP A 108 -8.05 0.93 -0.37
C TRP A 108 -8.98 2.13 -0.55
N THR A 109 -10.27 1.95 -0.26
CA THR A 109 -11.29 3.01 -0.31
C THR A 109 -10.89 4.21 0.57
N ALA A 110 -10.32 3.96 1.75
CA ALA A 110 -9.82 5.03 2.62
C ALA A 110 -8.63 5.79 2.00
N LYS A 111 -7.78 5.12 1.20
CA LYS A 111 -6.69 5.79 0.46
C LYS A 111 -7.21 6.62 -0.69
N LEU A 112 -8.24 6.15 -1.41
CA LEU A 112 -8.88 6.93 -2.49
C LEU A 112 -9.37 8.28 -1.99
N GLY A 113 -10.00 8.34 -0.81
CA GLY A 113 -10.42 9.61 -0.22
C GLY A 113 -9.26 10.57 0.09
N ALA A 114 -8.13 10.05 0.59
CA ALA A 114 -6.93 10.85 0.83
C ALA A 114 -6.28 11.34 -0.47
N MET A 115 -6.21 10.48 -1.49
CA MET A 115 -5.71 10.83 -2.83
C MET A 115 -6.59 11.89 -3.49
N GLN A 116 -7.91 11.74 -3.44
CA GLN A 116 -8.85 12.71 -3.99
C GLN A 116 -8.75 14.08 -3.28
N THR A 117 -8.52 14.07 -1.97
CA THR A 117 -8.27 15.30 -1.19
C THR A 117 -7.00 16.00 -1.68
N ALA A 118 -5.90 15.27 -1.85
CA ALA A 118 -4.65 15.85 -2.35
C ALA A 118 -4.75 16.29 -3.82
N TYR A 119 -5.46 15.54 -4.66
CA TYR A 119 -5.72 15.89 -6.05
C TYR A 119 -6.47 17.23 -6.19
N ASN A 120 -7.39 17.48 -5.26
CA ASN A 120 -8.18 18.71 -5.19
C ASN A 120 -7.57 19.80 -4.29
N ALA A 121 -6.36 19.60 -3.78
CA ALA A 121 -5.62 20.63 -3.08
C ALA A 121 -5.00 21.60 -4.09
N CYS A 122 -5.77 22.56 -4.59
CA CYS A 122 -5.40 23.36 -5.76
C CYS A 122 -4.08 24.15 -5.61
N GLY A 123 -3.66 24.47 -4.39
CA GLY A 123 -2.35 25.07 -4.12
C GLY A 123 -1.14 24.17 -4.43
N PHE A 124 -1.37 22.88 -4.66
CA PHE A 124 -0.36 21.86 -5.02
C PHE A 124 -0.66 21.22 -6.39
N ARG A 125 -1.49 21.86 -7.22
CA ARG A 125 -1.96 21.24 -8.46
C ARG A 125 -0.82 21.01 -9.45
N ASP A 126 0.06 22.00 -9.62
CA ASP A 126 1.21 21.91 -10.51
C ASP A 126 2.13 20.75 -10.12
N GLU A 127 2.41 20.58 -8.82
CA GLU A 127 3.20 19.47 -8.31
C GLU A 127 2.51 18.12 -8.50
N THR A 128 1.20 18.07 -8.28
CA THR A 128 0.39 16.86 -8.47
C THR A 128 0.38 16.42 -9.93
N ASP A 129 0.09 17.34 -10.85
CA ASP A 129 0.10 17.04 -12.29
C ASP A 129 1.49 16.62 -12.76
N LEU A 130 2.55 17.24 -12.22
CA LEU A 130 3.91 16.83 -12.51
C LEU A 130 4.20 15.42 -11.99
N ALA A 131 3.83 15.11 -10.74
CA ALA A 131 4.04 13.79 -10.14
C ALA A 131 3.30 12.69 -10.92
N LEU A 132 2.05 12.93 -11.36
CA LEU A 132 1.27 11.97 -12.13
C LEU A 132 1.93 11.56 -13.45
N ASN A 133 2.79 12.41 -14.04
CA ASN A 133 3.54 12.04 -15.26
C ASN A 133 4.60 10.95 -15.03
N PHE A 134 4.96 10.66 -13.77
CA PHE A 134 5.94 9.63 -13.41
C PHE A 134 5.29 8.33 -12.94
N MET A 135 3.96 8.31 -12.81
CA MET A 135 3.23 7.16 -12.30
C MET A 135 2.88 6.17 -13.41
N VAL A 136 2.69 4.91 -13.01
CA VAL A 136 2.16 3.87 -13.89
C VAL A 136 0.80 4.27 -14.50
N PRO A 137 0.54 3.92 -15.77
CA PRO A 137 -0.67 4.37 -16.47
C PRO A 137 -1.99 4.07 -15.74
N GLY A 138 -2.11 2.88 -15.14
CA GLY A 138 -3.34 2.49 -14.42
C GLY A 138 -3.65 3.38 -13.22
N MET A 139 -2.62 3.86 -12.51
CA MET A 139 -2.80 4.83 -11.42
C MET A 139 -3.26 6.19 -11.96
N VAL A 140 -2.69 6.64 -13.08
CA VAL A 140 -3.06 7.91 -13.71
C VAL A 140 -4.49 7.87 -14.21
N GLU A 141 -4.90 6.78 -14.84
CA GLU A 141 -6.27 6.53 -15.32
C GLU A 141 -7.25 6.54 -14.15
N LEU A 142 -6.97 5.78 -13.09
CA LEU A 142 -7.77 5.79 -11.86
C LEU A 142 -7.99 7.21 -11.33
N VAL A 143 -6.91 8.00 -11.17
CA VAL A 143 -6.99 9.36 -10.64
C VAL A 143 -7.82 10.26 -11.56
N LYS A 144 -7.54 10.26 -12.87
CA LYS A 144 -8.17 11.18 -13.83
C LYS A 144 -9.61 10.85 -14.16
N GLU A 145 -9.99 9.57 -14.10
CA GLU A 145 -11.35 9.13 -14.44
C GLU A 145 -12.26 9.04 -13.21
N SER A 146 -11.70 8.75 -12.03
CA SER A 146 -12.50 8.50 -10.83
C SER A 146 -12.63 9.70 -9.91
N PHE A 147 -11.69 10.67 -9.96
CA PHE A 147 -11.75 11.84 -9.08
C PHE A 147 -12.37 13.03 -9.80
N GLU A 148 -13.35 13.65 -9.14
CA GLU A 148 -13.86 14.95 -9.56
C GLU A 148 -12.76 16.01 -9.42
N ASP A 149 -12.56 16.82 -10.46
CA ASP A 149 -11.55 17.89 -10.52
C ASP A 149 -12.16 19.24 -10.12
N LEU A 150 -11.92 19.64 -8.87
CA LEU A 150 -12.46 20.86 -8.28
C LEU A 150 -11.61 22.10 -8.56
N CYS A 151 -10.41 21.93 -9.15
CA CYS A 151 -9.46 23.02 -9.37
C CYS A 151 -9.60 23.72 -10.73
N VAL A 152 -10.56 23.31 -11.57
CA VAL A 152 -10.78 23.82 -12.95
C VAL A 152 -11.72 25.05 -12.99
N ASN A 153 -11.91 25.74 -11.85
CA ASN A 153 -12.75 26.95 -11.77
C ASN A 153 -11.93 28.24 -11.71
#